data_AF-A0A7M7MHR1-F1
#
_entry.id   AF-A0A7M7MHR1-F1
#
_cell.length_a   1.000
_cell.length_b   1.000
_cell.length_c   1.000
_cell.angle_alpha   90.00
_cell.angle_beta   90.00
_cell.angle_gamma   90.00
#
_symmetry.space_group_name_H-M   'P 1'
#
loop_
_entity.id
_entity.type
_entity.pdbx_description
1 polymer ?
#
loop_
_entity_poly.entity_id
_entity_poly.type
_entity_poly.pdbx_seq_one_letter_code
_entity_poly.pdbx_strand_id
1 'polypeptide(L)'
;MMARKKYSSYYTKLVLILILAVSVGLASNIVRRSGPKIIDLTHWWDQKTLFPPTNIKNFTMNTYFRKTATGVIYQSETIELGTDGGTHMVSPAFLLKGRATAARLPLDRLFLPMAVVDVSHHVVRDPNYQLRIVDIKRWEDMHGKLPQGGLLMVNTGWSKRFWGDASKYFGTDKNYRKGKSMNYPGIHPEAAQWLVSQRRLFAVGIDTPAVDHGLSRKYESQQILLSANVYLINNVDHVWALPPAGATAFVFPMKIKQAAVVPIRLMALSP
;
A
#
# COMPACT_ATOMS: atom_id res chain seq x y z
N MET A 1 35.90 48.94 54.87
CA MET A 1 36.35 48.84 53.45
C MET A 1 35.31 48.05 52.68
N MET A 2 34.71 48.70 51.68
CA MET A 2 33.31 48.56 51.27
C MET A 2 33.16 47.76 49.96
N ALA A 3 33.66 46.53 49.90
CA ALA A 3 33.80 45.80 48.62
C ALA A 3 33.20 44.38 48.54
N ARG A 4 32.68 43.78 49.62
CA ARG A 4 32.23 42.37 49.60
C ARG A 4 30.72 42.12 49.48
N LYS A 5 29.85 43.13 49.68
CA LYS A 5 28.38 42.92 49.62
C LYS A 5 27.77 43.08 48.23
N LYS A 6 28.46 43.69 47.26
CA LYS A 6 27.89 43.94 45.91
C LYS A 6 28.00 42.74 44.96
N TYR A 7 28.93 41.81 45.18
CA TYR A 7 29.12 40.66 44.30
C TYR A 7 28.07 39.56 44.48
N SER A 8 27.59 39.31 45.71
CA SER A 8 26.59 38.25 45.99
C SER A 8 25.24 38.50 45.31
N SER A 9 24.79 39.76 45.23
CA SER A 9 23.51 40.10 44.59
C SER A 9 23.52 39.90 43.07
N TYR A 10 24.67 40.03 42.41
CA TYR A 10 24.79 39.84 40.96
C TYR A 10 24.76 38.35 40.60
N TYR A 11 25.47 37.49 41.34
CA TYR A 11 25.43 36.04 41.11
C TYR A 11 24.04 35.44 41.37
N THR A 12 23.34 35.90 42.39
CA THR A 12 21.98 35.41 42.70
C THR A 12 20.98 35.80 41.61
N LYS A 13 21.10 37.01 41.03
CA LYS A 13 20.29 37.45 39.87
C LYS A 13 20.67 36.72 38.58
N LEU A 14 21.95 36.46 38.34
CA LEU A 14 22.40 35.72 37.15
C LEU A 14 21.92 34.26 37.19
N VAL A 15 21.99 33.61 38.35
CA VAL A 15 21.51 32.23 38.55
C VAL A 15 19.98 32.15 38.42
N LEU A 16 19.23 33.13 38.93
CA LEU A 16 17.77 33.16 38.73
C LEU A 16 17.39 33.37 37.25
N ILE A 17 18.12 34.22 36.52
CA ILE A 17 17.89 34.42 35.07
C ILE A 17 18.28 33.18 34.28
N LEU A 18 19.36 32.48 34.66
CA LEU A 18 19.73 31.20 34.02
C LEU A 18 18.70 30.11 34.31
N ILE A 19 18.15 30.03 35.53
CA ILE A 19 17.10 29.07 35.89
C ILE A 19 15.77 29.43 35.20
N LEU A 20 15.44 30.71 35.03
CA LEU A 20 14.30 31.15 34.22
C LEU A 20 14.50 30.84 32.73
N ALA A 21 15.71 31.02 32.19
CA ALA A 21 16.02 30.67 30.81
C ALA A 21 16.03 29.15 30.57
N VAL A 22 16.43 28.34 31.55
CA VAL A 22 16.36 26.87 31.49
C VAL A 22 14.91 26.39 31.66
N SER A 23 14.09 27.03 32.49
CA SER A 23 12.67 26.66 32.65
C SER A 23 11.78 27.15 31.49
N VAL A 24 12.14 28.24 30.82
CA VAL A 24 11.48 28.67 29.56
C VAL A 24 12.03 27.90 28.35
N GLY A 25 13.26 27.39 28.40
CA GLY A 25 13.84 26.50 27.39
C GLY A 25 13.37 25.04 27.44
N LEU A 26 12.64 24.66 28.49
CA LEU A 26 12.02 23.33 28.66
C LEU A 26 10.51 23.33 28.40
N ALA A 27 9.91 24.49 28.10
CA ALA A 27 8.52 24.60 27.70
C ALA A 27 8.41 24.65 26.17
N SER A 28 7.80 23.60 25.60
CA SER A 28 7.27 23.52 24.24
C SER A 28 8.25 23.23 23.09
N ASN A 29 8.98 22.12 23.18
CA ASN A 29 8.92 21.18 22.05
C ASN A 29 7.51 20.56 22.05
N ILE A 30 6.49 21.38 21.74
CA ILE A 30 5.25 20.86 21.20
C ILE A 30 5.69 20.30 19.85
N VAL A 31 6.03 19.01 19.85
CA VAL A 31 5.97 18.21 18.63
C VAL A 31 4.59 18.52 18.10
N ARG A 32 4.53 19.35 17.07
CA ARG A 32 3.32 19.64 16.34
C ARG A 32 2.93 18.28 15.79
N ARG A 33 2.10 17.54 16.54
CA ARG A 33 1.52 16.29 16.09
C ARG A 33 0.71 16.73 14.89
N SER A 34 1.30 16.60 13.69
CA SER A 34 0.54 16.71 12.47
C SER A 34 -0.57 15.70 12.63
N GLY A 35 -1.82 16.19 12.68
CA GLY A 35 -2.98 15.31 12.86
C GLY A 35 -3.04 14.25 11.77
N PRO A 36 -4.04 13.36 11.84
CA PRO A 36 -4.17 12.25 10.91
C PRO A 36 -4.04 12.69 9.46
N LYS A 37 -3.31 11.92 8.65
CA LYS A 37 -3.04 12.21 7.24
C LYS A 37 -3.69 11.16 6.37
N ILE A 38 -4.33 11.61 5.30
CA ILE A 38 -4.78 10.71 4.23
C ILE A 38 -3.61 10.53 3.27
N ILE A 39 -3.22 9.27 3.06
CA ILE A 39 -2.19 8.85 2.13
C ILE A 39 -2.87 8.13 0.97
N ASP A 40 -2.57 8.56 -0.24
CA ASP A 40 -2.99 7.87 -1.45
C ASP A 40 -2.01 6.76 -1.79
N LEU A 41 -2.53 5.54 -1.93
CA LEU A 41 -1.74 4.32 -2.15
C LEU A 41 -1.94 3.78 -3.57
N THR A 42 -2.32 4.67 -4.49
CA THR A 42 -2.74 4.33 -5.85
C THR A 42 -1.78 4.90 -6.87
N HIS A 43 -1.32 4.08 -7.82
CA HIS A 43 -0.58 4.58 -8.98
C HIS A 43 -1.49 5.32 -9.97
N TRP A 44 -0.92 6.27 -10.73
CA TRP A 44 -1.63 6.95 -11.81
C TRP A 44 -2.06 5.98 -12.92
N TRP A 45 -3.22 6.27 -13.51
CA TRP A 45 -3.66 5.69 -14.77
C TRP A 45 -3.23 6.60 -15.92
N ASP A 46 -2.20 6.20 -16.64
CA ASP A 46 -1.62 6.91 -17.78
C ASP A 46 -0.92 5.92 -18.74
N GLN A 47 -0.21 6.44 -19.75
CA GLN A 47 0.50 5.61 -20.72
C GLN A 47 1.67 4.80 -20.11
N LYS A 48 2.09 5.12 -18.88
CA LYS A 48 3.15 4.42 -18.14
C LYS A 48 2.59 3.41 -17.13
N THR A 49 1.27 3.32 -16.99
CA THR A 49 0.64 2.29 -16.16
C THR A 49 1.11 0.91 -16.61
N LEU A 50 1.58 0.12 -15.64
CA LEU A 50 2.09 -1.21 -15.90
C LEU A 50 0.93 -2.22 -15.90
N PHE A 51 1.01 -3.14 -16.86
CA PHE A 51 0.09 -4.25 -17.05
C PHE A 51 0.90 -5.54 -17.17
N PRO A 52 0.36 -6.68 -16.72
CA PRO A 52 1.03 -7.96 -16.91
C PRO A 52 1.30 -8.21 -18.40
N PRO A 53 2.42 -8.87 -18.76
CA PRO A 53 2.79 -9.14 -20.16
C PRO A 53 1.74 -9.90 -21.00
N THR A 54 0.78 -10.55 -20.35
CA THR A 54 -0.35 -11.26 -20.99
C THR A 54 -1.53 -10.34 -21.32
N ASN A 55 -1.49 -9.08 -20.88
CA ASN A 55 -2.56 -8.13 -21.10
C ASN A 55 -2.74 -7.82 -22.59
N ILE A 56 -4.00 -7.74 -23.03
CA ILE A 56 -4.36 -7.52 -24.43
C ILE A 56 -4.38 -6.02 -24.75
N LYS A 57 -4.82 -5.19 -23.80
CA LYS A 57 -5.05 -3.75 -24.01
C LYS A 57 -4.53 -2.93 -22.84
N ASN A 58 -3.46 -2.17 -23.09
CA ASN A 58 -2.96 -1.19 -22.14
C ASN A 58 -3.89 0.03 -22.05
N PHE A 59 -3.64 0.89 -21.07
CA PHE A 59 -4.40 2.12 -20.88
C PHE A 59 -4.30 3.02 -22.12
N THR A 60 -5.46 3.38 -22.67
CA THR A 60 -5.59 4.44 -23.66
C THR A 60 -6.68 5.40 -23.23
N MET A 61 -6.47 6.68 -23.53
CA MET A 61 -7.43 7.74 -23.25
C MET A 61 -7.47 8.68 -24.45
N ASN A 62 -8.66 8.92 -24.99
CA ASN A 62 -8.89 9.96 -25.99
C ASN A 62 -9.69 11.09 -25.34
N THR A 63 -9.16 12.31 -25.42
CA THR A 63 -9.79 13.50 -24.85
C THR A 63 -10.46 14.32 -25.95
N TYR A 64 -11.70 14.74 -25.72
CA TYR A 64 -12.50 15.55 -26.63
C TYR A 64 -12.90 16.85 -25.94
N PHE A 65 -12.79 17.95 -26.67
CA PHE A 65 -13.32 19.25 -26.25
C PHE A 65 -14.48 19.63 -27.17
N ARG A 66 -15.65 19.91 -26.59
CA ARG A 66 -16.85 20.29 -27.34
C ARG A 66 -17.34 21.65 -26.86
N LYS A 67 -17.76 22.49 -27.80
CA LYS A 67 -18.38 23.79 -27.52
C LYS A 67 -19.88 23.69 -27.77
N THR A 68 -20.69 24.11 -26.80
CA THR A 68 -22.15 24.21 -26.92
C THR A 68 -22.56 25.41 -27.77
N ALA A 69 -23.82 25.46 -28.20
CA ALA A 69 -24.37 26.60 -28.95
C ALA A 69 -24.32 27.92 -28.14
N THR A 70 -24.37 27.85 -26.81
CA THR A 70 -24.24 29.01 -25.91
C THR A 70 -22.79 29.40 -25.62
N GLY A 71 -21.82 28.67 -26.19
CA GLY A 71 -20.40 28.98 -26.11
C GLY A 71 -19.62 28.29 -24.99
N VAL A 72 -20.28 27.52 -24.11
CA VAL A 72 -19.62 26.74 -23.05
C VAL A 72 -18.78 25.62 -23.65
N ILE A 73 -17.53 25.50 -23.23
CA ILE A 73 -16.62 24.40 -23.61
C ILE A 73 -16.59 23.37 -22.49
N TYR A 74 -16.75 22.09 -22.84
CA TYR A 74 -16.59 20.98 -21.90
C TYR A 74 -15.65 19.91 -22.45
N GLN A 75 -14.97 19.23 -21.53
CA GLN A 75 -14.05 18.13 -21.80
C GLN A 75 -14.77 16.79 -21.53
N SER A 76 -14.48 15.77 -22.35
CA SER A 76 -14.93 14.39 -22.13
C SER A 76 -13.88 13.42 -22.63
N GLU A 77 -13.76 12.27 -21.98
CA GLU A 77 -12.79 11.23 -22.33
C GLU A 77 -13.47 9.91 -22.69
N THR A 78 -12.84 9.15 -23.58
CA THR A 78 -13.05 7.70 -23.68
C THR A 78 -11.80 6.99 -23.18
N ILE A 79 -11.98 5.96 -22.36
CA ILE A 79 -10.88 5.15 -21.82
C ILE A 79 -11.04 3.69 -22.23
N GLU A 80 -9.93 3.03 -22.54
CA GLU A 80 -9.83 1.57 -22.71
C GLU A 80 -8.67 1.07 -21.83
N LEU A 81 -8.92 0.02 -21.04
CA LEU A 81 -7.92 -0.56 -20.13
C LEU A 81 -8.24 -2.02 -19.80
N GLY A 82 -7.20 -2.82 -19.56
CA GLY A 82 -7.30 -4.09 -18.85
C GLY A 82 -7.53 -3.89 -17.35
N THR A 83 -8.29 -4.77 -16.71
CA THR A 83 -8.69 -4.62 -15.29
C THR A 83 -7.58 -4.95 -14.29
N ASP A 84 -6.54 -5.65 -14.72
CA ASP A 84 -5.41 -6.15 -13.93
C ASP A 84 -4.14 -5.28 -14.06
N GLY A 85 -4.26 -4.10 -14.67
CA GLY A 85 -3.23 -3.06 -14.65
C GLY A 85 -3.39 -2.12 -13.45
N GLY A 86 -2.35 -1.31 -13.20
CA GLY A 86 -2.40 -0.31 -12.12
C GLY A 86 -2.67 -0.91 -10.75
N THR A 87 -2.95 -0.08 -9.76
CA THR A 87 -3.45 -0.54 -8.46
C THR A 87 -4.88 -1.07 -8.63
N HIS A 88 -5.08 -2.35 -8.33
CA HIS A 88 -6.35 -3.03 -8.59
C HIS A 88 -6.70 -4.05 -7.51
N MET A 89 -7.97 -4.41 -7.46
CA MET A 89 -8.52 -5.43 -6.58
C MET A 89 -8.80 -6.70 -7.36
N VAL A 90 -8.51 -7.86 -6.76
CA VAL A 90 -8.95 -9.17 -7.22
C VAL A 90 -9.92 -9.75 -6.19
N SER A 91 -11.18 -9.94 -6.58
CA SER A 91 -12.22 -10.49 -5.72
C SER A 91 -12.27 -12.04 -5.76
N PRO A 92 -12.87 -12.71 -4.75
CA PRO A 92 -13.00 -14.17 -4.72
C PRO A 92 -13.68 -14.78 -5.96
N ALA A 93 -14.56 -14.02 -6.62
CA ALA A 93 -15.19 -14.45 -7.88
C ALA A 93 -14.21 -14.71 -9.02
N PHE A 94 -12.96 -14.23 -8.92
CA PHE A 94 -11.90 -14.47 -9.89
C PHE A 94 -11.59 -15.97 -10.03
N LEU A 95 -11.62 -16.70 -8.91
CA LEU A 95 -11.36 -18.14 -8.86
C LEU A 95 -12.66 -18.94 -8.68
N LEU A 96 -13.58 -18.42 -7.87
CA LEU A 96 -14.72 -19.19 -7.36
C LEU A 96 -16.04 -18.71 -7.97
N LYS A 97 -16.65 -19.55 -8.81
CA LYS A 97 -17.98 -19.31 -9.36
C LYS A 97 -19.00 -19.10 -8.23
N GLY A 98 -19.83 -18.06 -8.36
CA GLY A 98 -20.89 -17.75 -7.39
C GLY A 98 -20.45 -16.93 -6.17
N ARG A 99 -19.16 -16.63 -6.01
CA ARG A 99 -18.69 -15.69 -4.98
C ARG A 99 -18.91 -14.22 -5.38
N ALA A 100 -18.74 -13.34 -4.40
CA ALA A 100 -18.87 -11.91 -4.61
C ALA A 100 -17.80 -11.39 -5.59
N THR A 101 -18.25 -10.72 -6.64
CA THR A 101 -17.43 -9.89 -7.52
C THR A 101 -17.02 -8.61 -6.80
N ALA A 102 -16.06 -7.85 -7.32
CA ALA A 102 -15.54 -6.65 -6.64
C ALA A 102 -16.65 -5.65 -6.27
N ALA A 103 -17.59 -5.39 -7.20
CA ALA A 103 -18.73 -4.50 -6.99
C ALA A 103 -19.80 -5.01 -6.00
N ARG A 104 -19.69 -6.27 -5.53
CA ARG A 104 -20.65 -6.94 -4.63
C ARG A 104 -20.04 -7.28 -3.27
N LEU A 105 -18.80 -6.88 -3.00
CA LEU A 105 -18.24 -7.00 -1.66
C LEU A 105 -19.08 -6.14 -0.68
N PRO A 106 -19.38 -6.66 0.52
CA PRO A 106 -20.01 -5.87 1.57
C PRO A 106 -19.20 -4.62 1.90
N LEU A 107 -19.87 -3.47 2.11
CA LEU A 107 -19.19 -2.18 2.30
C LEU A 107 -18.35 -2.13 3.58
N ASP A 108 -18.76 -2.83 4.63
CA ASP A 108 -17.99 -3.01 5.89
C ASP A 108 -16.65 -3.74 5.67
N ARG A 109 -16.44 -4.34 4.50
CA ARG A 109 -15.15 -4.93 4.09
C ARG A 109 -14.31 -4.01 3.22
N LEU A 110 -14.69 -2.75 3.04
CA LEU A 110 -13.94 -1.76 2.24
C LEU A 110 -13.29 -0.67 3.11
N PHE A 111 -13.59 -0.65 4.41
CA PHE A 111 -13.03 0.28 5.40
C PHE A 111 -12.33 -0.54 6.48
N LEU A 112 -11.03 -0.76 6.33
CA LEU A 112 -10.31 -1.82 7.02
C LEU A 112 -9.24 -1.27 7.97
N PRO A 113 -9.17 -1.71 9.24
CA PRO A 113 -7.95 -1.55 10.02
C PRO A 113 -6.80 -2.24 9.28
N MET A 114 -5.67 -1.56 9.18
CA MET A 114 -4.56 -1.98 8.34
C MET A 114 -3.28 -2.23 9.16
N ALA A 115 -2.59 -3.31 8.83
CA ALA A 115 -1.24 -3.61 9.29
C ALA A 115 -0.29 -3.62 8.08
N VAL A 116 0.90 -3.04 8.24
CA VAL A 116 1.95 -2.99 7.22
C VAL A 116 3.13 -3.84 7.69
N VAL A 117 3.37 -4.97 7.02
CA VAL A 117 4.53 -5.83 7.25
C VAL A 117 5.59 -5.52 6.20
N ASP A 118 6.73 -4.98 6.63
CA ASP A 118 7.84 -4.58 5.77
C ASP A 118 8.90 -5.68 5.64
N VAL A 119 9.06 -6.21 4.44
CA VAL A 119 10.10 -7.18 4.06
C VAL A 119 11.06 -6.62 3.02
N SER A 120 11.02 -5.31 2.76
CA SER A 120 11.78 -4.65 1.69
C SER A 120 13.30 -4.77 1.83
N HIS A 121 13.78 -4.93 3.06
CA HIS A 121 15.19 -5.17 3.37
C HIS A 121 15.66 -6.57 2.96
N HIS A 122 14.80 -7.59 3.03
CA HIS A 122 15.08 -8.92 2.49
C HIS A 122 15.12 -8.90 0.96
N VAL A 123 14.18 -8.16 0.35
CA VAL A 123 14.03 -8.05 -1.11
C VAL A 123 15.23 -7.38 -1.80
N VAL A 124 15.99 -6.53 -1.09
CA VAL A 124 17.28 -6.00 -1.61
C VAL A 124 18.25 -7.13 -1.97
N ARG A 125 18.28 -8.20 -1.15
CA ARG A 125 19.24 -9.30 -1.29
C ARG A 125 18.68 -10.46 -2.11
N ASP A 126 17.36 -10.64 -2.06
CA ASP A 126 16.64 -11.68 -2.79
C ASP A 126 15.41 -11.06 -3.47
N PRO A 127 15.49 -10.70 -4.76
CA PRO A 127 14.37 -10.17 -5.52
C PRO A 127 13.14 -11.10 -5.60
N ASN A 128 13.30 -12.39 -5.28
CA ASN A 128 12.21 -13.38 -5.21
C ASN A 128 11.80 -13.70 -3.77
N TYR A 129 12.21 -12.87 -2.80
CA TYR A 129 11.85 -13.08 -1.41
C TYR A 129 10.33 -13.18 -1.26
N GLN A 130 9.90 -14.12 -0.44
CA GLN A 130 8.49 -14.32 -0.14
C GLN A 130 8.27 -14.06 1.33
N LEU A 131 7.25 -13.28 1.68
CA LEU A 131 6.80 -13.10 3.06
C LEU A 131 6.59 -14.46 3.71
N ARG A 132 7.21 -14.66 4.88
CA ARG A 132 7.16 -15.91 5.65
C ARG A 132 6.36 -15.72 6.94
N ILE A 133 5.95 -16.84 7.54
CA ILE A 133 5.27 -16.85 8.85
C ILE A 133 6.11 -16.17 9.92
N VAL A 134 7.44 -16.36 9.90
CA VAL A 134 8.35 -15.74 10.87
C VAL A 134 8.36 -14.21 10.79
N ASP A 135 8.21 -13.64 9.60
CA ASP A 135 8.14 -12.18 9.41
C ASP A 135 6.86 -11.63 10.07
N ILE A 136 5.74 -12.31 9.84
CA ILE A 136 4.45 -11.94 10.41
C ILE A 136 4.48 -12.06 11.94
N LYS A 137 5.02 -13.15 12.48
CA LYS A 137 5.12 -13.34 13.95
C LYS A 137 6.00 -12.28 14.60
N ARG A 138 7.17 -11.99 14.03
CA ARG A 138 8.06 -10.93 14.52
C ARG A 138 7.38 -9.57 14.51
N TRP A 139 6.63 -9.28 13.45
CA TRP A 139 5.83 -8.07 13.39
C TRP A 139 4.78 -8.04 14.51
N GLU A 140 4.09 -9.15 14.76
CA GLU A 140 3.07 -9.23 15.82
C GLU A 140 3.66 -9.12 17.23
N ASP A 141 4.87 -9.62 17.44
CA ASP A 141 5.58 -9.46 18.72
C ASP A 141 5.86 -7.98 19.04
N MET A 142 6.05 -7.15 18.01
CA MET A 142 6.34 -5.71 18.16
C MET A 142 5.09 -4.82 18.15
N HIS A 143 4.06 -5.20 17.40
CA HIS A 143 2.92 -4.34 17.08
C HIS A 143 1.57 -4.89 17.54
N GLY A 144 1.56 -6.08 18.15
CA GLY A 144 0.35 -6.81 18.51
C GLY A 144 -0.20 -7.64 17.36
N LYS A 145 -1.26 -8.40 17.61
CA LYS A 145 -1.86 -9.28 16.59
C LYS A 145 -2.38 -8.48 15.39
N LEU A 146 -2.30 -9.09 14.21
CA LEU A 146 -2.94 -8.55 13.00
C LEU A 146 -4.43 -8.27 13.24
N PRO A 147 -4.97 -7.17 12.69
CA PRO A 147 -6.34 -6.75 12.96
C PRO A 147 -7.36 -7.75 12.40
N GLN A 148 -8.29 -8.19 13.26
CA GLN A 148 -9.42 -9.01 12.83
C GLN A 148 -10.32 -8.20 11.88
N GLY A 149 -10.73 -8.83 10.78
CA GLY A 149 -11.48 -8.18 9.71
C GLY A 149 -10.68 -7.08 9.00
N GLY A 150 -9.35 -7.08 9.08
CA GLY A 150 -8.50 -6.03 8.54
C GLY A 150 -7.84 -6.34 7.19
N LEU A 151 -6.94 -5.44 6.80
CA LEU A 151 -6.03 -5.54 5.67
C LEU A 151 -4.61 -5.78 6.16
N LEU A 152 -3.98 -6.86 5.71
CA LEU A 152 -2.53 -6.99 5.77
C LEU A 152 -1.94 -6.41 4.47
N MET A 153 -1.15 -5.36 4.59
CA MET A 153 -0.36 -4.79 3.50
C MET A 153 1.08 -5.27 3.60
N VAL A 154 1.59 -5.88 2.54
CA VAL A 154 2.98 -6.36 2.47
C VAL A 154 3.81 -5.34 1.70
N ASN A 155 4.75 -4.70 2.40
CA ASN A 155 5.69 -3.76 1.79
C ASN A 155 6.97 -4.49 1.39
N THR A 156 7.14 -4.74 0.09
CA THR A 156 8.35 -5.32 -0.48
C THR A 156 9.32 -4.24 -0.99
N GLY A 157 8.87 -2.99 -1.09
CA GLY A 157 9.60 -1.87 -1.67
C GLY A 157 9.76 -1.97 -3.19
N TRP A 158 9.02 -2.85 -3.85
CA TRP A 158 9.13 -3.15 -5.27
C TRP A 158 8.58 -2.03 -6.15
N SER A 159 7.35 -1.58 -5.88
CA SER A 159 6.75 -0.46 -6.62
C SER A 159 7.55 0.82 -6.48
N LYS A 160 8.09 1.10 -5.29
CA LYS A 160 8.99 2.25 -5.08
C LYS A 160 10.21 2.25 -6.00
N ARG A 161 10.77 1.07 -6.28
CA ARG A 161 12.03 0.93 -7.03
C ARG A 161 11.83 0.84 -8.53
N PHE A 162 10.76 0.19 -8.97
CA PHE A 162 10.65 -0.27 -10.36
C PHE A 162 9.36 0.16 -11.07
N TRP A 163 8.40 0.79 -10.38
CA TRP A 163 7.23 1.33 -11.07
C TRP A 163 7.65 2.33 -12.15
N GLY A 164 7.02 2.23 -13.33
CA GLY A 164 7.37 3.01 -14.52
C GLY A 164 8.48 2.42 -15.40
N ASP A 165 9.13 1.33 -14.99
CA ASP A 165 10.06 0.55 -15.82
C ASP A 165 9.56 -0.89 -15.93
N ALA A 166 8.79 -1.18 -16.98
CA ALA A 166 8.15 -2.48 -17.18
C ALA A 166 9.15 -3.65 -17.16
N SER A 167 10.32 -3.48 -17.76
CA SER A 167 11.33 -4.55 -17.83
C SER A 167 11.87 -4.88 -16.44
N LYS A 168 12.16 -3.87 -15.62
CA LYS A 168 12.59 -4.09 -14.23
C LYS A 168 11.46 -4.56 -13.32
N TYR A 169 10.26 -4.01 -13.48
CA TYR A 169 9.11 -4.31 -12.63
C TYR A 169 8.66 -5.76 -12.74
N PHE A 170 8.63 -6.30 -13.97
CA PHE A 170 8.30 -7.71 -14.20
C PHE A 170 9.53 -8.62 -14.22
N GLY A 171 10.75 -8.07 -14.18
CA GLY A 171 11.99 -8.83 -14.24
C GLY A 171 12.17 -9.59 -15.56
N THR A 172 11.65 -9.05 -16.67
CA THR A 172 11.72 -9.67 -17.99
C THR A 172 12.90 -9.09 -18.79
N ASP A 173 13.81 -9.95 -19.26
CA ASP A 173 14.88 -9.52 -20.18
C ASP A 173 14.29 -8.94 -21.48
N LYS A 174 15.05 -8.07 -22.16
CA LYS A 174 14.66 -7.29 -23.35
C LYS A 174 14.21 -8.14 -24.55
N ASN A 175 14.50 -9.45 -24.55
CA ASN A 175 14.11 -10.41 -25.59
C ASN A 175 12.85 -11.22 -25.21
N TYR A 176 11.83 -10.57 -24.65
CA TYR A 176 10.60 -11.24 -24.23
C TYR A 176 9.79 -11.77 -25.43
N ARG A 177 10.13 -12.98 -25.88
CA ARG A 177 9.25 -13.87 -26.64
C ARG A 177 8.88 -15.04 -25.72
N LYS A 178 7.59 -15.13 -25.35
CA LYS A 178 6.93 -16.31 -24.73
C LYS A 178 7.24 -16.60 -23.24
N GLY A 179 6.73 -15.79 -22.30
CA GLY A 179 6.25 -16.29 -20.99
C GLY A 179 7.26 -16.93 -20.02
N LYS A 180 8.56 -16.77 -20.25
CA LYS A 180 9.61 -17.35 -19.39
C LYS A 180 9.97 -16.39 -18.26
N SER A 181 9.37 -16.68 -17.10
CA SER A 181 9.75 -16.35 -15.72
C SER A 181 9.88 -14.85 -15.41
N MET A 182 8.85 -14.31 -14.75
CA MET A 182 8.93 -12.98 -14.14
C MET A 182 9.77 -13.07 -12.85
N ASN A 183 10.30 -11.95 -12.38
CA ASN A 183 11.11 -11.90 -11.17
C ASN A 183 10.68 -10.71 -10.31
N TYR A 184 9.95 -11.01 -9.24
CA TYR A 184 9.47 -10.07 -8.23
C TYR A 184 9.06 -10.85 -6.97
N PRO A 185 9.08 -10.21 -5.78
CA PRO A 185 8.79 -10.87 -4.52
C PRO A 185 7.30 -11.18 -4.36
N GLY A 186 6.94 -11.91 -3.32
CA GLY A 186 5.54 -12.27 -3.07
C GLY A 186 5.27 -12.73 -1.65
N ILE A 187 4.24 -13.53 -1.47
CA ILE A 187 3.85 -14.18 -0.22
C ILE A 187 4.02 -15.68 -0.39
N HIS A 188 4.67 -16.32 0.58
CA HIS A 188 4.87 -17.77 0.53
C HIS A 188 3.53 -18.49 0.73
N PRO A 189 3.23 -19.59 0.01
CA PRO A 189 1.98 -20.32 0.18
C PRO A 189 1.70 -20.77 1.62
N GLU A 190 2.74 -21.18 2.36
CA GLU A 190 2.59 -21.50 3.80
C GLU A 190 2.19 -20.29 4.63
N ALA A 191 2.68 -19.09 4.31
CA ALA A 191 2.27 -17.86 4.98
C ALA A 191 0.83 -17.50 4.64
N ALA A 192 0.42 -17.64 3.37
CA ALA A 192 -0.98 -17.47 2.96
C ALA A 192 -1.91 -18.45 3.71
N GLN A 193 -1.52 -19.73 3.81
CA GLN A 193 -2.27 -20.77 4.53
C GLN A 193 -2.36 -20.49 6.03
N TRP A 194 -1.26 -20.02 6.62
CA TRP A 194 -1.22 -19.62 8.02
C TRP A 194 -2.13 -18.41 8.27
N LEU A 195 -2.11 -17.39 7.39
CA LEU A 195 -2.97 -16.21 7.50
C LEU A 195 -4.45 -16.58 7.51
N VAL A 196 -4.91 -17.41 6.57
CA VAL A 196 -6.33 -17.79 6.51
C VAL A 196 -6.78 -18.72 7.63
N SER A 197 -5.85 -19.48 8.22
CA SER A 197 -6.17 -20.41 9.33
C SER A 197 -6.09 -19.75 10.71
N GLN A 198 -5.15 -18.82 10.90
CA GLN A 198 -4.87 -18.23 12.20
C GLN A 198 -5.40 -16.81 12.34
N ARG A 199 -5.70 -16.13 11.23
CA ARG A 199 -6.22 -14.76 11.21
C ARG A 199 -7.51 -14.71 10.38
N ARG A 200 -8.29 -13.66 10.61
CA ARG A 200 -9.57 -13.42 9.93
C ARG A 200 -9.48 -12.12 9.16
N LEU A 201 -8.56 -12.03 8.22
CA LEU A 201 -8.40 -10.85 7.36
C LEU A 201 -9.54 -10.79 6.33
N PHE A 202 -9.92 -9.60 5.90
CA PHE A 202 -10.78 -9.41 4.74
C PHE A 202 -9.97 -9.19 3.47
N ALA A 203 -8.76 -8.67 3.60
CA ALA A 203 -7.91 -8.32 2.48
C ALA A 203 -6.44 -8.59 2.73
N VAL A 204 -5.72 -8.89 1.64
CA VAL A 204 -4.25 -8.88 1.59
C VAL A 204 -3.82 -8.01 0.42
N GLY A 205 -2.94 -7.05 0.69
CA GLY A 205 -2.37 -6.15 -0.30
C GLY A 205 -0.86 -6.33 -0.44
N ILE A 206 -0.33 -6.03 -1.63
CA ILE A 206 1.11 -6.06 -1.90
C ILE A 206 1.48 -5.00 -2.95
N ASP A 207 2.71 -4.50 -2.89
CA ASP A 207 3.28 -3.52 -3.82
C ASP A 207 3.94 -4.15 -5.06
N THR A 208 3.49 -5.34 -5.48
CA THR A 208 3.99 -6.10 -6.64
C THR A 208 2.85 -6.45 -7.61
N PRO A 209 3.15 -6.96 -8.84
CA PRO A 209 2.13 -7.41 -9.81
C PRO A 209 1.07 -8.36 -9.26
N ALA A 210 1.45 -9.22 -8.32
CA ALA A 210 0.60 -10.24 -7.73
C ALA A 210 1.12 -10.62 -6.34
N VAL A 211 0.25 -11.24 -5.53
CA VAL A 211 0.61 -11.81 -4.21
C VAL A 211 1.54 -13.01 -4.30
N ASP A 212 1.56 -13.72 -5.42
CA ASP A 212 2.55 -14.76 -5.71
C ASP A 212 3.83 -14.15 -6.26
N HIS A 213 5.00 -14.75 -5.99
CA HIS A 213 6.25 -14.27 -6.61
C HIS A 213 6.24 -14.47 -8.14
N GLY A 214 7.15 -13.80 -8.84
CA GLY A 214 7.20 -13.84 -10.31
C GLY A 214 7.52 -15.20 -10.95
N LEU A 215 8.21 -16.08 -10.23
CA LEU A 215 8.56 -17.44 -10.67
C LEU A 215 7.42 -18.46 -10.50
N SER A 216 6.31 -18.09 -9.85
CA SER A 216 5.24 -19.00 -9.47
C SER A 216 4.49 -19.42 -10.72
N ARG A 217 4.28 -20.73 -10.87
CA ARG A 217 3.52 -21.30 -12.00
C ARG A 217 2.13 -21.78 -11.60
N LYS A 218 1.91 -21.91 -10.30
CA LYS A 218 0.66 -22.41 -9.73
C LYS A 218 -0.19 -21.33 -9.09
N TYR A 219 0.39 -20.17 -8.74
CA TYR A 219 -0.34 -19.10 -8.06
C TYR A 219 -1.02 -19.57 -6.75
N GLU A 220 -0.31 -20.39 -5.97
CA GLU A 220 -0.83 -21.06 -4.78
C GLU A 220 -1.27 -20.06 -3.70
N SER A 221 -0.54 -18.95 -3.50
CA SER A 221 -0.90 -17.95 -2.49
C SER A 221 -2.21 -17.24 -2.83
N GLN A 222 -2.38 -16.83 -4.08
CA GLN A 222 -3.65 -16.28 -4.58
C GLN A 222 -4.79 -17.29 -4.43
N GLN A 223 -4.58 -18.56 -4.80
CA GLN A 223 -5.62 -19.57 -4.68
C GLN A 223 -6.08 -19.76 -3.23
N ILE A 224 -5.14 -19.85 -2.28
CA ILE A 224 -5.43 -20.02 -0.85
C ILE A 224 -6.25 -18.82 -0.32
N LEU A 225 -5.79 -17.59 -0.59
CA LEU A 225 -6.43 -16.38 -0.08
C LEU A 225 -7.83 -16.17 -0.66
N LEU A 226 -7.97 -16.25 -1.99
CA LEU A 226 -9.27 -16.07 -2.65
C LEU A 226 -10.27 -17.17 -2.25
N SER A 227 -9.79 -18.41 -2.06
CA SER A 227 -10.64 -19.52 -1.62
C SER A 227 -11.21 -19.32 -0.22
N ALA A 228 -10.48 -18.60 0.64
CA ALA A 228 -10.92 -18.21 1.97
C ALA A 228 -11.79 -16.94 1.98
N ASN A 229 -12.21 -16.42 0.82
CA ASN A 229 -12.90 -15.13 0.65
C ASN A 229 -12.10 -13.91 1.12
N VAL A 230 -10.76 -13.99 1.09
CA VAL A 230 -9.87 -12.85 1.28
C VAL A 230 -9.61 -12.24 -0.10
N TYR A 231 -10.01 -10.99 -0.32
CA TYR A 231 -9.73 -10.33 -1.60
C TYR A 231 -8.32 -9.77 -1.63
N LEU A 232 -7.76 -9.59 -2.82
CA LEU A 232 -6.39 -9.16 -3.01
C LEU A 232 -6.32 -7.72 -3.52
N ILE A 233 -5.23 -7.04 -3.20
CA ILE A 233 -4.88 -5.74 -3.78
C ILE A 233 -3.43 -5.81 -4.29
N ASN A 234 -3.22 -5.57 -5.57
CA ASN A 234 -1.90 -5.61 -6.20
C ASN A 234 -1.45 -4.21 -6.63
N ASN A 235 -0.16 -4.06 -6.92
CA ASN A 235 0.48 -2.82 -7.39
C ASN A 235 0.18 -1.62 -6.49
N VAL A 236 0.30 -1.80 -5.17
CA VAL A 236 0.05 -0.72 -4.21
C VAL A 236 1.22 0.26 -4.18
N ASP A 237 0.92 1.56 -4.24
CA ASP A 237 1.91 2.64 -4.16
C ASP A 237 2.08 3.15 -2.72
N HIS A 238 3.15 3.89 -2.46
CA HIS A 238 3.38 4.66 -1.23
C HIS A 238 3.22 3.90 0.11
N VAL A 239 3.26 2.57 0.11
CA VAL A 239 3.12 1.75 1.34
C VAL A 239 4.16 2.15 2.40
N TRP A 240 5.36 2.53 1.96
CA TRP A 240 6.47 2.99 2.82
C TRP A 240 6.19 4.29 3.59
N ALA A 241 5.11 5.00 3.30
CA ALA A 241 4.71 6.22 4.01
C ALA A 241 3.80 5.93 5.22
N LEU A 242 3.38 4.69 5.42
CA LEU A 242 2.48 4.28 6.49
C LEU A 242 3.24 3.75 7.72
N PRO A 243 2.69 3.92 8.94
CA PRO A 243 3.20 3.24 10.11
C PRO A 243 2.92 1.72 10.02
N PRO A 244 3.67 0.89 10.77
CA PRO A 244 3.41 -0.54 10.83
C PRO A 244 1.97 -0.87 11.24
N ALA A 245 1.42 -0.15 12.23
CA ALA A 245 0.07 -0.36 12.76
C ALA A 245 -0.67 0.96 12.99
N GLY A 246 -2.00 0.88 13.09
CA GLY A 246 -2.88 1.99 13.47
C GLY A 246 -3.50 2.76 12.30
N ALA A 247 -3.09 2.46 11.05
CA ALA A 247 -3.72 3.03 9.87
C ALA A 247 -5.07 2.36 9.55
N THR A 248 -5.96 3.10 8.89
CA THR A 248 -7.23 2.57 8.34
C THR A 248 -7.25 2.73 6.83
N ALA A 249 -7.45 1.65 6.09
CA ALA A 249 -7.55 1.65 4.64
C ALA A 249 -8.99 1.89 4.16
N PHE A 250 -9.11 2.61 3.06
CA PHE A 250 -10.34 2.89 2.33
C PHE A 250 -10.17 2.37 0.91
N VAL A 251 -10.95 1.36 0.55
CA VAL A 251 -10.83 0.63 -0.72
C VAL A 251 -12.03 0.97 -1.60
N PHE A 252 -11.80 1.74 -2.67
CA PHE A 252 -12.87 2.17 -3.59
C PHE A 252 -12.76 1.47 -4.94
N PRO A 253 -13.34 0.26 -5.08
CA PRO A 253 -13.38 -0.43 -6.36
C PRO A 253 -14.33 0.24 -7.35
N MET A 254 -13.94 0.28 -8.63
CA MET A 254 -14.87 0.65 -9.69
C MET A 254 -16.06 -0.34 -9.68
N LYS A 255 -17.29 0.18 -9.64
CA LYS A 255 -18.51 -0.62 -9.47
C LYS A 255 -18.97 -1.27 -10.78
N ILE A 256 -18.10 -2.06 -11.40
CA ILE A 256 -18.37 -2.75 -12.66
C ILE A 256 -19.17 -4.04 -12.40
N LYS A 257 -20.29 -4.20 -13.08
CA LYS A 257 -21.14 -5.39 -12.94
C LYS A 257 -20.37 -6.64 -13.39
N GLN A 258 -20.43 -7.70 -12.60
CA GLN A 258 -19.82 -9.02 -12.86
C GLN A 258 -18.28 -9.08 -12.91
N ALA A 259 -17.58 -7.94 -12.87
CA ALA A 259 -16.12 -7.93 -12.92
C ALA A 259 -15.50 -8.49 -11.63
N ALA A 260 -14.65 -9.51 -11.78
CA ALA A 260 -13.91 -10.09 -10.67
C ALA A 260 -12.67 -9.27 -10.30
N VAL A 261 -12.07 -8.60 -11.27
CA VAL A 261 -10.91 -7.72 -11.11
C VAL A 261 -11.32 -6.32 -11.53
N VAL A 262 -10.96 -5.30 -10.74
CA VAL A 262 -11.27 -3.90 -11.08
C VAL A 262 -10.17 -2.96 -10.59
N PRO A 263 -9.90 -1.86 -11.32
CA PRO A 263 -9.15 -0.73 -10.78
C PRO A 263 -9.78 -0.21 -9.50
N ILE A 264 -8.94 0.26 -8.58
CA ILE A 264 -9.39 0.86 -7.32
C ILE A 264 -8.70 2.20 -7.08
N ARG A 265 -9.34 3.07 -6.29
CA ARG A 265 -8.62 4.07 -5.51
C ARG A 265 -8.43 3.52 -4.10
N LEU A 266 -7.19 3.28 -3.71
CA LEU A 266 -6.82 2.86 -2.36
C LEU A 266 -6.24 4.06 -1.62
N MET A 267 -6.81 4.35 -0.46
CA MET A 267 -6.30 5.39 0.44
C MET A 267 -6.14 4.83 1.85
N ALA A 268 -5.35 5.49 2.69
CA ALA A 268 -5.26 5.18 4.10
C ALA A 268 -5.22 6.44 4.96
N LEU A 269 -5.98 6.42 6.06
CA LEU A 269 -5.84 7.39 7.14
C LEU A 269 -4.74 6.89 8.08
N SER A 270 -3.59 7.57 8.05
CA SER A 270 -2.50 7.38 9.00
C SER A 270 -2.74 8.27 10.24
N PRO A 271 -2.55 7.75 11.46
CA PRO A 271 -2.68 8.51 12.70
C PRO A 271 -1.63 9.62 12.85
#